data_AF-A0A5N5W3W2-F1
#
_entry.id   AF-A0A5N5W3W2-F1
#
_cell.length_a   1.000
_cell.length_b   1.000
_cell.length_c   1.000
_cell.angle_alpha   90.00
_cell.angle_beta   90.00
_cell.angle_gamma   90.00
#
_symmetry.space_group_name_H-M   'P 1'
#
loop_
_entity.id
_entity.type
_entity.pdbx_description
1 polymer ?
#
loop_
_entity_poly.entity_id
_entity_poly.type
_entity_poly.pdbx_seq_one_letter_code
_entity_poly.pdbx_strand_id
1 'polypeptide(L)'
;MNDEEWNALYPIGTPVVAYPGVRPEDPFAVAVRKRQTEGCFVDQADASLCRALTTVTRTPAWMLGCGAPVVSVEGYTGGIHLTHIDVIAEAPSKAAVARG
;
A
#
# COMPACT_ATOMS: atom_id res chain seq x y z
N MET A 1 -8.32 -11.10 2.91
CA MET A 1 -8.29 -10.85 1.46
C MET A 1 -7.08 -11.56 0.90
N ASN A 2 -7.30 -12.58 0.07
CA ASN A 2 -6.24 -13.27 -0.66
C ASN A 2 -5.97 -12.59 -2.02
N ASP A 3 -5.05 -13.13 -2.81
CA ASP A 3 -4.70 -12.60 -4.13
C ASP A 3 -5.83 -12.74 -5.16
N GLU A 4 -6.55 -13.86 -5.19
CA GLU A 4 -7.69 -14.07 -6.10
C GLU A 4 -8.83 -13.09 -5.86
N GLU A 5 -9.24 -12.92 -4.59
CA GLU A 5 -10.26 -11.96 -4.16
C GLU A 5 -9.86 -10.53 -4.51
N TRP A 6 -8.59 -10.18 -4.29
CA TRP A 6 -8.07 -8.86 -4.68
C TRP A 6 -8.16 -8.66 -6.19
N ASN A 7 -7.66 -9.63 -6.98
CA ASN A 7 -7.63 -9.54 -8.43
C ASN A 7 -9.03 -9.52 -9.06
N ALA A 8 -10.02 -10.15 -8.42
CA ALA A 8 -11.41 -10.10 -8.83
C ALA A 8 -12.06 -8.72 -8.60
N LEU A 9 -11.62 -8.00 -7.57
CA LEU A 9 -12.17 -6.69 -7.20
C LEU A 9 -11.43 -5.52 -7.85
N TYR A 10 -10.10 -5.64 -8.03
CA TYR A 10 -9.21 -4.54 -8.37
C TYR A 10 -8.26 -4.93 -9.52
N PRO A 11 -8.51 -4.44 -10.75
CA PRO A 11 -7.60 -4.67 -11.86
C PRO A 11 -6.27 -3.92 -11.69
N ILE A 12 -5.29 -4.28 -12.51
CA ILE A 12 -4.03 -3.52 -12.65
C ILE A 12 -4.36 -2.06 -13.01
N GLY A 13 -3.66 -1.11 -12.42
CA GLY A 13 -3.91 0.32 -12.57
C GLY A 13 -4.87 0.90 -11.52
N THR A 14 -5.28 0.11 -10.53
CA THR A 14 -6.12 0.59 -9.42
C THR A 14 -5.36 1.62 -8.59
N PRO A 15 -5.91 2.82 -8.34
CA PRO A 15 -5.27 3.83 -7.51
C PRO A 15 -5.33 3.44 -6.03
N VAL A 16 -4.17 3.51 -5.38
CA VAL A 16 -3.95 3.05 -4.00
C VAL A 16 -3.03 3.99 -3.24
N VAL A 17 -3.19 4.04 -1.91
CA VAL A 17 -2.14 4.49 -0.99
C VAL A 17 -1.40 3.25 -0.51
N ALA A 18 -0.10 3.20 -0.77
CA ALA A 18 0.76 2.12 -0.32
C ALA A 18 1.64 2.57 0.85
N TYR A 19 1.88 1.67 1.81
CA TYR A 19 2.74 1.88 2.96
C TYR A 19 3.90 0.86 2.94
N PRO A 20 5.02 1.17 2.26
CA PRO A 20 6.05 0.17 2.04
C PRO A 20 6.80 -0.26 3.30
N GLY A 21 6.88 0.61 4.31
CA GLY A 21 7.49 0.30 5.61
C GLY A 21 6.49 -0.28 6.58
N VAL A 22 5.76 0.59 7.29
CA VAL A 22 4.73 0.23 8.26
C VAL A 22 3.50 1.09 8.08
N ARG A 23 2.36 0.58 8.53
CA ARG A 23 1.14 1.40 8.58
C ARG A 23 1.23 2.47 9.67
N PRO A 24 0.57 3.61 9.50
CA PRO A 24 0.60 4.69 10.48
C PRO A 24 0.04 4.31 11.86
N GLU A 25 -0.83 3.29 11.93
CA GLU A 25 -1.38 2.74 13.17
C GLU A 25 -0.45 1.76 13.91
N ASP A 26 0.67 1.35 13.33
CA ASP A 26 1.61 0.44 13.99
C ASP A 26 2.19 1.07 15.28
N PRO A 27 2.34 0.33 16.38
CA PRO A 27 2.90 0.88 17.61
C PRO A 27 4.29 1.55 17.43
N PHE A 28 5.11 1.03 16.52
CA PHE A 28 6.41 1.61 16.19
C PHE A 28 6.26 2.93 15.43
N ALA A 29 5.34 2.98 14.45
CA ALA A 29 4.97 4.20 13.73
C ALA A 29 4.51 5.32 14.67
N VAL A 30 3.61 4.97 15.59
CA VAL A 30 3.05 5.90 16.58
C VAL A 30 4.14 6.42 17.52
N ALA A 31 5.04 5.55 17.98
CA ALA A 31 6.14 5.93 18.86
C ALA A 31 7.15 6.85 18.16
N VAL A 32 7.51 6.55 16.91
CA VAL A 32 8.40 7.38 16.09
C VAL A 32 7.79 8.77 15.88
N ARG A 33 6.51 8.84 15.49
CA ARG A 33 5.80 10.12 15.27
C ARG A 33 5.71 10.94 16.57
N LYS A 34 5.43 10.29 17.70
CA LYS A 34 5.39 10.94 19.01
C LYS A 34 6.75 11.59 19.33
N ARG A 35 7.85 10.86 19.16
CA ARG A 35 9.21 11.40 19.35
C ARG A 35 9.49 12.61 18.46
N GLN A 36 9.07 12.58 17.19
CA GLN A 36 9.20 13.72 16.29
C GLN A 36 8.44 14.95 16.81
N THR A 37 7.19 14.76 17.28
CA THR A 37 6.39 15.87 17.83
C THR A 37 6.96 16.45 19.13
N GLU A 38 7.67 15.63 19.89
CA GLU A 38 8.38 16.03 21.12
C GLU A 38 9.72 16.72 20.84
N GLY A 39 10.12 16.85 19.56
CA GLY A 39 11.38 17.45 19.15
C GLY A 39 12.59 16.53 19.38
N CYS A 40 12.36 15.25 19.68
CA CYS A 40 13.43 14.27 19.73
C CYS A 40 13.96 14.00 18.33
N PHE A 41 15.28 13.84 18.23
CA PHE A 41 15.90 13.38 16.99
C PHE A 41 15.38 11.99 16.63
N VAL A 42 14.96 11.84 15.39
CA VAL A 42 14.55 10.59 14.76
C VAL A 42 15.33 10.47 13.47
N ASP A 43 15.97 9.32 13.25
CA ASP A 43 16.72 9.09 12.02
C ASP A 43 15.80 9.22 10.80
N GLN A 44 16.35 9.66 9.67
CA GLN A 44 15.58 9.87 8.45
C GLN A 44 14.90 8.58 7.94
N ALA A 45 15.53 7.42 8.13
CA ALA A 45 14.94 6.13 7.78
C ALA A 45 13.71 5.86 8.66
N ASP A 46 13.83 6.07 9.97
CA ASP A 46 12.72 5.92 10.92
C ASP A 46 11.59 6.91 10.62
N ALA A 47 11.92 8.14 10.29
CA ALA A 47 10.96 9.17 9.89
C ALA A 47 10.17 8.81 8.63
N SER A 48 10.74 7.97 7.76
CA SER A 48 10.14 7.56 6.50
C SER A 48 9.38 6.23 6.59
N LEU A 49 9.40 5.55 7.75
CA LEU A 49 8.76 4.24 7.91
C LEU A 49 7.28 4.23 7.57
N CYS A 50 6.57 5.32 7.91
CA CYS A 50 5.13 5.45 7.71
C CYS A 50 4.79 6.21 6.42
N ARG A 51 5.75 6.36 5.51
CA ARG A 51 5.57 7.14 4.28
C ARG A 51 4.46 6.53 3.44
N ALA A 52 3.35 7.24 3.37
CA ALA A 52 2.26 6.97 2.43
C ALA A 52 2.72 7.32 1.00
N LEU A 53 2.54 6.38 0.08
CA LEU A 53 2.80 6.57 -1.34
C LEU A 53 1.47 6.47 -2.09
N THR A 54 0.95 7.60 -2.58
CA THR A 54 -0.18 7.62 -3.50
C THR A 54 0.29 7.20 -4.89
N THR A 55 -0.24 6.09 -5.40
CA THR A 55 0.27 5.40 -6.60
C THR A 55 -0.80 4.50 -7.22
N VAL A 56 -0.47 3.74 -8.26
CA VAL A 56 -1.33 2.75 -8.90
C VAL A 56 -0.69 1.35 -8.86
N THR A 57 -1.52 0.31 -8.84
CA THR A 57 -1.03 -1.07 -8.94
C THR A 57 -0.44 -1.34 -10.33
N ARG A 58 0.75 -1.96 -10.39
CA ARG A 58 1.45 -2.30 -11.64
C ARG A 58 1.24 -3.76 -12.05
N THR A 59 0.87 -4.61 -11.11
CA THR A 59 0.77 -6.06 -11.29
C THR A 59 -0.54 -6.55 -10.67
N PRO A 60 -1.02 -7.75 -11.04
CA PRO A 60 -2.00 -8.43 -10.20
C PRO A 60 -1.38 -8.69 -8.82
N ALA A 61 -2.21 -8.93 -7.81
CA ALA A 61 -1.75 -9.48 -6.55
C ALA A 61 -1.26 -10.92 -6.76
N TRP A 62 -0.21 -11.30 -6.03
CA TRP A 62 0.31 -12.67 -6.03
C TRP A 62 0.65 -13.10 -4.60
N MET A 63 0.56 -14.40 -4.36
CA MET A 63 1.01 -15.00 -3.11
C MET A 63 2.53 -15.14 -3.10
N LEU A 64 3.19 -14.58 -2.08
CA LEU A 64 4.57 -14.95 -1.77
C LEU A 64 4.62 -16.40 -1.24
N GLY A 65 5.77 -17.07 -1.39
CA GLY A 65 5.97 -18.43 -0.90
C GLY A 65 5.74 -18.61 0.61
N CYS A 66 5.66 -17.52 1.38
CA CYS A 66 5.29 -17.50 2.79
C CYS A 66 3.77 -17.41 3.05
N GLY A 67 2.92 -17.42 2.01
CA GLY A 67 1.46 -17.32 2.15
C GLY A 67 0.95 -15.88 2.31
N ALA A 68 1.79 -14.88 2.05
CA ALA A 68 1.46 -13.47 2.20
C ALA A 68 1.08 -12.87 0.83
N PRO A 69 -0.15 -12.36 0.63
CA PRO A 69 -0.53 -11.74 -0.63
C PRO A 69 0.08 -10.34 -0.75
N VAL A 70 0.70 -10.07 -1.89
CA VAL A 70 1.38 -8.80 -2.17
C VAL A 70 1.03 -8.26 -3.54
N VAL A 71 1.21 -6.95 -3.74
CA VAL A 71 1.04 -6.25 -5.01
C VAL A 71 2.21 -5.29 -5.25
N SER A 72 2.63 -5.10 -6.50
CA SER A 72 3.59 -4.05 -6.86
C SER A 72 2.86 -2.80 -7.27
N VAL A 73 3.45 -1.65 -6.94
CA VAL A 73 2.91 -0.34 -7.26
C VAL A 73 3.93 0.50 -8.02
N GLU A 74 3.48 1.54 -8.71
CA GLU A 74 4.39 2.49 -9.33
C GLU A 74 5.20 3.28 -8.28
N GLY A 75 6.44 3.62 -8.62
CA GLY A 75 7.33 4.37 -7.72
C GLY A 75 7.93 3.57 -6.56
N TYR A 76 7.61 2.28 -6.43
CA TYR A 76 8.21 1.39 -5.44
C TYR A 76 8.72 0.08 -6.06
N THR A 77 9.92 -0.32 -5.68
CA THR A 77 10.49 -1.60 -6.12
C THR A 77 10.18 -2.66 -5.07
N GLY A 78 9.46 -3.71 -5.48
CA GLY A 78 9.08 -4.82 -4.62
C GLY A 78 7.56 -5.02 -4.55
N GLY A 79 7.16 -6.07 -3.85
CA GLY A 79 5.76 -6.32 -3.49
C GLY A 79 5.46 -5.69 -2.13
N ILE A 80 4.32 -5.02 -2.04
CA ILE A 80 3.77 -4.47 -0.80
C ILE A 80 2.63 -5.38 -0.38
N HIS A 81 2.60 -5.74 0.91
CA HIS A 81 1.56 -6.59 1.45
C HIS A 81 0.19 -5.95 1.31
N LEU A 82 -0.84 -6.74 0.97
CA LEU A 82 -2.19 -6.19 0.75
C LEU A 82 -2.76 -5.49 1.98
N THR A 83 -2.32 -5.86 3.20
CA THR A 83 -2.73 -5.13 4.41
C THR A 83 -2.14 -3.74 4.51
N HIS A 84 -1.05 -3.45 3.79
CA HIS A 84 -0.38 -2.15 3.72
C HIS A 84 -0.82 -1.35 2.48
N ILE A 85 -1.99 -1.66 1.93
CA ILE A 85 -2.56 -0.99 0.77
C ILE A 85 -3.96 -0.51 1.13
N ASP A 86 -4.21 0.79 0.97
CA ASP A 86 -5.56 1.35 0.97
C ASP A 86 -5.96 1.68 -0.46
N VAL A 87 -7.10 1.17 -0.92
CA VAL A 87 -7.64 1.54 -2.24
C VAL A 87 -8.25 2.93 -2.14
N ILE A 88 -7.85 3.84 -3.03
CA ILE A 88 -8.34 5.23 -3.07
C ILE A 88 -9.62 5.33 -3.91
N ALA A 89 -9.76 4.45 -4.91
CA ALA A 89 -10.96 4.42 -5.73
C ALA A 89 -12.14 3.83 -4.94
N GLU A 90 -13.24 4.59 -4.88
CA GLU A 90 -14.57 3.99 -4.87
C GLU A 90 -14.63 3.08 -6.09
N ALA A 91 -14.97 1.79 -5.88
CA ALA A 91 -14.89 0.73 -6.89
C ALA A 91 -15.28 1.27 -8.28
N PRO A 92 -14.53 0.97 -9.36
CA PRO A 92 -15.05 1.24 -10.69
C PRO A 92 -16.28 0.35 -10.86
N SER A 93 -17.44 0.89 -10.51
CA SER A 93 -18.72 0.40 -11.01
C SER A 93 -18.52 0.20 -12.50
N LYS A 94 -18.77 -1.02 -12.94
CA LYS A 94 -18.67 -1.58 -14.30
C LYS A 94 -19.27 -0.63 -15.36
N ALA A 95 -18.60 0.49 -15.65
CA ALA A 95 -19.11 1.56 -16.50
C ALA A 95 -18.00 2.26 -17.32
N ALA A 96 -16.71 1.95 -17.09
CA ALA A 96 -15.60 2.57 -17.83
C ALA A 96 -14.94 1.65 -18.87
N VAL A 97 -15.59 0.55 -19.29
CA VAL A 97 -15.19 -0.23 -20.47
C VAL A 97 -16.30 -0.12 -21.53
N ALA A 98 -16.42 1.08 -22.11
CA ALA A 98 -17.16 1.30 -23.35
C ALA A 98 -16.77 2.67 -23.97
N ARG A 99 -15.49 2.91 -24.21
CA ARG A 99 -15.04 3.90 -25.20
C ARG A 99 -13.79 3.39 -25.89
N GLY A 100 -14.01 2.84 -27.08
CA GLY A 100 -13.01 2.32 -28.02
C GLY A 100 -13.73 1.56 -29.11
#